data_AF-A0A929VGL0-F1
#
_entry.id   AF-A0A929VGL0-F1
#
_cell.length_a   1.000
_cell.length_b   1.000
_cell.length_c   1.000
_cell.angle_alpha   90.00
_cell.angle_beta   90.00
_cell.angle_gamma   90.00
#
_symmetry.space_group_name_H-M   'P 1'
#
loop_
_entity.id
_entity.type
_entity.pdbx_description
1 polymer ?
#
loop_
_entity_poly.entity_id
_entity_poly.type
_entity_poly.pdbx_seq_one_letter_code
_entity_poly.pdbx_strand_id
1 'polypeptide(L)'
;SQYMEGGCSYADAYKKAAYAITIPGASEHQIGLAFDIITNSYSQLDEGFGDTGAGKWLADNAYRYGFILRYPKGGETVTGIEYEPWHFRYVGEDAAKIIYENHLTLEEFWEQYLYH
;
A
#
# COMPACT_ATOMS: atom_id res chain seq x y z
N SER A 1 -13.09 -27.36 -17.15
CA SER A 1 -14.42 -27.90 -16.81
C SER A 1 -14.99 -27.07 -15.67
N GLN A 2 -16.30 -26.80 -15.77
CA GLN A 2 -17.23 -26.45 -14.68
C GLN A 2 -16.75 -25.51 -13.57
N TYR A 3 -16.84 -24.19 -13.80
CA TYR A 3 -17.30 -23.21 -12.78
C TYR A 3 -17.96 -22.02 -13.49
N MET A 4 -18.95 -22.34 -14.33
CA MET A 4 -19.90 -21.40 -14.94
C MET A 4 -21.32 -21.78 -14.48
N GLU A 5 -21.53 -21.90 -13.18
CA GLU A 5 -22.86 -22.03 -12.58
C GLU A 5 -22.89 -21.25 -11.28
N GLY A 6 -23.60 -20.11 -11.30
CA GLY A 6 -23.81 -19.30 -10.10
C GLY A 6 -23.86 -17.79 -10.31
N GLY A 7 -24.38 -17.29 -11.43
CA GLY A 7 -25.06 -15.98 -11.50
C GLY A 7 -24.31 -14.71 -11.06
N CYS A 8 -23.01 -14.75 -10.85
CA CYS A 8 -22.20 -13.56 -10.62
C CYS A 8 -21.79 -13.00 -11.97
N SER A 9 -22.06 -11.71 -12.18
CA SER A 9 -21.65 -11.03 -13.40
C SER A 9 -20.12 -11.11 -13.53
N TYR A 10 -19.59 -10.99 -14.75
CA TYR A 10 -18.14 -10.90 -14.97
C TYR A 10 -17.48 -9.86 -14.04
N ALA A 11 -18.20 -8.79 -13.68
CA ALA A 11 -17.77 -7.77 -12.73
C ALA A 11 -17.63 -8.27 -11.27
N ASP A 12 -18.43 -9.23 -10.83
CA ASP A 12 -18.37 -9.77 -9.46
C ASP A 12 -17.22 -10.77 -9.31
N ALA A 13 -16.98 -11.59 -10.35
CA ALA A 13 -15.79 -12.45 -10.42
C ALA A 13 -14.52 -11.61 -10.51
N TYR A 14 -14.55 -10.52 -11.28
CA TYR A 14 -13.44 -9.56 -11.38
C TYR A 14 -13.19 -8.82 -10.06
N LYS A 15 -14.23 -8.39 -9.33
CA LYS A 15 -14.07 -7.77 -8.00
C LYS A 15 -13.46 -8.74 -6.99
N LYS A 16 -13.88 -10.01 -6.97
CA LYS A 16 -13.28 -11.02 -6.10
C LYS A 16 -11.83 -11.34 -6.45
N ALA A 17 -11.50 -11.38 -7.75
CA ALA A 17 -10.13 -11.56 -8.21
C ALA A 17 -9.26 -10.32 -7.91
N ALA A 18 -9.79 -9.10 -8.11
CA ALA A 18 -9.11 -7.83 -7.84
C ALA A 18 -8.81 -7.60 -6.36
N TYR A 19 -9.63 -8.17 -5.46
CA TYR A 19 -9.39 -8.13 -4.02
C TYR A 19 -8.30 -9.10 -3.56
N ALA A 20 -8.09 -10.20 -4.31
CA ALA A 20 -7.14 -11.26 -3.96
C ALA A 20 -5.81 -11.14 -4.73
N ILE A 21 -5.83 -10.50 -5.90
CA ILE A 21 -4.71 -10.36 -6.81
C ILE A 21 -4.90 -9.00 -7.47
N THR A 22 -4.00 -8.07 -7.18
CA THR A 22 -3.91 -6.80 -7.89
C THR A 22 -4.06 -7.05 -9.40
N ILE A 23 -5.07 -6.42 -10.00
CA ILE A 23 -5.45 -6.59 -11.40
C ILE A 23 -4.19 -6.53 -12.29
N PRO A 24 -3.92 -7.54 -13.14
CA PRO A 24 -2.79 -7.49 -14.07
C PRO A 24 -2.94 -6.27 -14.98
N GLY A 25 -2.03 -5.31 -14.87
CA GLY A 25 -2.06 -4.01 -15.57
C GLY A 25 -2.40 -2.79 -14.70
N ALA A 26 -2.84 -2.97 -13.45
CA ALA A 26 -3.09 -1.88 -12.49
C ALA A 26 -2.27 -2.05 -11.18
N SER A 27 -1.24 -2.91 -11.21
CA SER A 27 -0.38 -3.18 -10.06
C SER A 27 0.83 -2.25 -10.08
N GLU A 28 1.05 -1.47 -9.01
CA GLU A 28 2.23 -0.62 -8.82
C GLU A 28 3.54 -1.44 -8.77
N HIS A 29 3.43 -2.76 -8.58
CA HIS A 29 4.54 -3.71 -8.70
C HIS A 29 5.04 -3.88 -10.14
N GLN A 30 4.28 -3.50 -11.17
CA GLN A 30 4.75 -3.59 -12.58
C GLN A 30 5.64 -2.43 -13.02
N ILE A 31 5.71 -1.33 -12.26
CA ILE A 31 6.62 -0.20 -12.49
C ILE A 31 7.72 -0.08 -11.44
N GLY A 32 7.79 -1.03 -10.50
CA GLY A 32 8.87 -1.12 -9.51
C GLY A 32 8.85 0.01 -8.46
N LEU A 33 7.67 0.56 -8.15
CA LEU A 33 7.55 1.66 -7.18
C LEU A 33 7.09 1.20 -5.79
N ALA A 34 6.51 0.00 -5.67
CA ALA A 34 6.11 -0.59 -4.41
C ALA A 34 7.05 -1.72 -4.00
N PHE A 35 7.50 -1.70 -2.75
CA PHE A 35 8.43 -2.67 -2.19
C PHE A 35 7.91 -3.18 -0.85
N ASP A 36 7.85 -4.50 -0.72
CA ASP A 36 7.69 -5.16 0.57
C ASP A 36 9.06 -5.34 1.20
N ILE A 37 9.26 -4.71 2.35
CA ILE A 37 10.53 -4.77 3.08
C ILE A 37 10.40 -5.79 4.21
N ILE A 38 11.25 -6.82 4.16
CA ILE A 38 11.42 -7.78 5.24
C ILE A 38 12.84 -7.69 5.81
N THR A 39 13.03 -8.25 7.01
CA THR A 39 14.36 -8.40 7.61
C THR A 39 14.68 -9.87 7.87
N ASN A 40 15.97 -10.20 7.99
CA ASN A 40 16.38 -11.54 8.39
C ASN A 40 15.83 -11.97 9.76
N SER A 41 15.54 -10.99 10.64
CA SER A 41 14.94 -11.20 11.96
C SER A 41 13.40 -11.28 11.94
N TYR A 42 12.76 -10.83 10.87
CA TYR A 42 11.31 -10.79 10.74
C TYR A 42 10.91 -10.83 9.27
N SER A 43 10.50 -12.01 8.80
CA SER A 43 10.15 -12.28 7.40
C SER A 43 8.65 -12.47 7.18
N GLN A 44 7.84 -12.37 8.23
CA GLN A 44 6.39 -12.45 8.12
C GLN A 44 5.86 -11.10 7.62
N LEU A 45 4.91 -11.15 6.69
CA LEU A 45 4.18 -10.00 6.18
C LEU A 45 2.88 -9.87 6.97
N ASP A 46 3.03 -9.47 8.23
CA ASP A 46 1.93 -9.25 9.17
C ASP A 46 2.18 -7.98 10.01
N GLU A 47 1.15 -7.52 10.72
CA GLU A 47 1.20 -6.26 11.48
C GLU A 47 2.38 -6.22 12.47
N GLY A 48 2.87 -7.38 12.91
CA GLY A 48 3.99 -7.49 13.85
C GLY A 48 5.31 -6.96 13.28
N PHE A 49 5.46 -6.82 11.95
CA PHE A 49 6.62 -6.13 11.38
C PHE A 49 6.73 -4.68 11.88
N GLY A 50 5.58 -4.01 12.08
CA GLY A 50 5.50 -2.63 12.60
C GLY A 50 6.03 -2.49 14.03
N ASP A 51 6.04 -3.58 14.81
CA ASP A 51 6.59 -3.58 16.16
C ASP A 51 8.11 -3.77 16.22
N THR A 52 8.71 -4.24 15.11
CA THR A 52 10.16 -4.42 15.02
C THR A 52 10.91 -3.09 14.98
N GLY A 53 12.20 -3.12 15.32
CA GLY A 53 13.06 -1.94 15.19
C GLY A 53 13.17 -1.44 13.74
N ALA A 54 13.14 -2.36 12.76
CA ALA A 54 13.19 -2.01 11.35
C ALA A 54 11.88 -1.36 10.87
N GLY A 55 10.72 -1.92 11.23
CA GLY A 55 9.42 -1.35 10.89
C GLY A 55 9.24 0.06 11.45
N LYS A 56 9.59 0.27 12.73
CA LYS A 56 9.58 1.60 13.36
C LYS A 56 10.52 2.58 12.67
N TRP A 57 11.75 2.13 12.37
CA TRP A 57 12.71 2.99 11.67
C TRP A 57 12.19 3.40 10.29
N LEU A 58 11.63 2.47 9.52
CA LEU A 58 11.07 2.76 8.20
C LEU A 58 9.87 3.71 8.29
N ALA A 59 8.94 3.48 9.21
CA ALA A 59 7.79 4.37 9.42
C ALA A 59 8.25 5.82 9.70
N ASP A 60 9.33 6.00 10.47
CA ASP A 60 9.83 7.32 10.87
C ASP A 60 10.85 7.95 9.91
N ASN A 61 11.40 7.20 8.94
CA ASN A 61 12.53 7.68 8.12
C ASN A 61 12.36 7.49 6.61
N ALA A 62 11.46 6.60 6.15
CA ALA A 62 11.30 6.29 4.74
C ALA A 62 11.04 7.53 3.87
N TYR A 63 10.31 8.52 4.41
CA TYR A 63 9.97 9.76 3.71
C TYR A 63 11.21 10.55 3.25
N ARG A 64 12.30 10.45 4.01
CA ARG A 64 13.57 11.12 3.72
C ARG A 64 14.24 10.58 2.46
N TYR A 65 13.79 9.43 1.97
CA TYR A 65 14.29 8.75 0.79
C TYR A 65 13.22 8.68 -0.31
N GLY A 66 12.12 9.43 -0.16
CA GLY A 66 11.03 9.47 -1.13
C GLY A 66 10.04 8.30 -1.03
N PHE A 67 10.06 7.55 0.07
CA PHE A 67 9.15 6.44 0.31
C PHE A 67 8.11 6.77 1.38
N ILE A 68 6.90 6.26 1.21
CA ILE A 68 5.84 6.36 2.22
C ILE A 68 5.42 4.96 2.66
N LEU A 69 5.01 4.84 3.92
CA LEU A 69 4.23 3.71 4.38
C LEU A 69 2.87 3.80 3.69
N ARG A 70 2.64 2.92 2.71
CA ARG A 70 1.56 3.10 1.74
C ARG A 70 0.18 2.81 2.33
N TYR A 71 0.12 1.89 3.29
CA TYR A 71 -1.10 1.52 4.02
C TYR A 71 -0.87 1.72 5.53
N PRO A 72 -0.97 2.97 6.02
CA PRO A 72 -0.78 3.28 7.43
C PRO A 72 -2.00 2.90 8.27
N LYS A 73 -1.77 2.63 9.55
CA LYS A 73 -2.84 2.38 10.52
C LYS A 73 -3.75 3.60 10.64
N GLY A 74 -5.06 3.40 10.57
CA GLY A 74 -6.06 4.49 10.53
C GLY A 74 -6.37 5.01 9.13
N GLY A 75 -5.61 4.61 8.10
CA GLY A 75 -5.84 4.97 6.69
C GLY A 75 -6.75 3.99 5.94
N GLU A 76 -7.27 2.96 6.60
CA GLU A 76 -7.96 1.83 5.96
C GLU A 76 -9.27 2.26 5.28
N THR A 77 -9.96 3.25 5.86
CA THR A 77 -11.21 3.78 5.28
C THR A 77 -10.97 4.51 3.96
N VAL A 78 -9.80 5.14 3.80
CA VAL A 78 -9.43 5.91 2.60
C VAL A 78 -8.79 5.00 1.56
N THR A 79 -7.83 4.18 1.97
CA THR A 79 -7.06 3.31 1.07
C THR A 79 -7.84 2.05 0.67
N GLY A 80 -8.80 1.62 1.50
CA GLY A 80 -9.50 0.35 1.35
C GLY A 80 -8.67 -0.89 1.68
N ILE A 81 -7.45 -0.71 2.19
CA ILE A 81 -6.48 -1.77 2.50
C ILE A 81 -6.12 -1.69 3.98
N GLU A 82 -5.94 -2.86 4.60
CA GLU A 82 -5.57 -2.95 6.02
C GLU A 82 -4.14 -2.46 6.27
N TYR A 83 -3.77 -2.35 7.55
CA TYR A 83 -2.45 -1.87 7.93
C TYR A 83 -1.36 -2.85 7.49
N GLU A 84 -0.48 -2.40 6.58
CA GLU A 84 0.64 -3.20 6.05
C GLU A 84 1.99 -2.50 6.35
N PRO A 85 2.55 -2.65 7.57
CA PRO A 85 3.81 -2.02 7.97
C PRO A 85 5.03 -2.37 7.12
N TRP A 86 4.95 -3.41 6.30
CA TRP A 86 6.03 -3.85 5.39
C TRP A 86 5.96 -3.17 4.01
N HIS A 87 4.82 -2.54 3.65
CA HIS A 87 4.54 -2.10 2.29
C HIS A 87 4.87 -0.61 2.09
N PHE A 88 5.93 -0.34 1.32
CA PHE A 88 6.41 1.02 1.05
C PHE A 88 6.31 1.39 -0.43
N ARG A 89 5.90 2.63 -0.69
CA ARG A 89 5.72 3.17 -2.04
C ARG A 89 6.65 4.36 -2.27
N TYR A 90 7.41 4.34 -3.36
CA TYR A 90 8.16 5.52 -3.81
C TYR A 90 7.23 6.54 -4.48
N VAL A 91 7.31 7.78 -3.99
CA VAL A 91 6.56 8.95 -4.48
C VAL A 91 7.44 10.18 -4.74
N GLY A 92 8.74 10.08 -4.47
CA GLY A 92 9.69 11.20 -4.52
C GLY A 92 9.82 11.93 -3.18
N GLU A 93 10.99 12.53 -2.92
CA GLU A 93 11.32 13.12 -1.61
C GLU A 93 10.37 14.24 -1.18
N ASP A 94 10.04 15.16 -2.07
CA ASP A 94 9.16 16.30 -1.76
C ASP A 94 7.75 15.84 -1.37
N ALA A 95 7.15 14.95 -2.18
CA ALA A 95 5.83 14.40 -1.91
C ALA A 95 5.81 13.55 -0.65
N ALA A 96 6.80 12.66 -0.47
CA ALA A 96 6.88 11.80 0.70
C ALA A 96 7.00 12.60 1.99
N LYS A 97 7.78 13.69 1.98
CA LYS A 97 7.90 14.61 3.10
C LYS A 97 6.57 15.27 3.46
N ILE A 98 5.83 15.80 2.48
CA ILE A 98 4.51 16.39 2.71
C ILE A 98 3.55 15.36 3.31
N ILE A 99 3.53 14.16 2.73
CA ILE A 99 2.66 13.06 3.19
C ILE A 99 2.98 12.70 4.64
N TYR A 100 4.27 12.56 4.99
CA TYR A 100 4.69 12.20 6.34
C TYR A 100 4.37 13.30 7.38
N GLU A 101 4.73 14.55 7.09
CA GLU A 101 4.54 15.67 8.02
C GLU A 101 3.06 15.99 8.28
N ASN A 102 2.17 15.68 7.33
CA ASN A 102 0.74 15.93 7.44
C ASN A 102 -0.07 14.67 7.77
N HIS A 103 0.59 13.52 7.98
CA HIS A 103 -0.05 12.23 8.25
C HIS A 103 -1.12 11.83 7.22
N LEU A 104 -0.82 12.04 5.93
CA LEU A 104 -1.75 11.77 4.84
C LEU A 104 -1.58 10.35 4.30
N THR A 105 -2.65 9.83 3.71
CA THR A 105 -2.58 8.77 2.71
C THR A 105 -2.17 9.35 1.34
N LEU A 106 -1.80 8.48 0.40
CA LEU A 106 -1.44 8.92 -0.96
C LEU A 106 -2.65 9.54 -1.68
N GLU A 107 -3.83 8.98 -1.46
CA GLU A 107 -5.11 9.44 -1.97
C GLU A 107 -5.43 10.86 -1.50
N GLU A 108 -5.33 11.11 -0.18
CA GLU A 108 -5.55 12.44 0.39
C GLU A 108 -4.53 13.46 -0.13
N PHE A 109 -3.28 13.06 -0.31
CA PHE A 109 -2.27 13.92 -0.92
C PHE A 109 -2.63 14.31 -2.35
N TRP A 110 -3.07 13.38 -3.17
CA TRP A 110 -3.47 13.70 -4.55
C TRP A 110 -4.68 14.64 -4.60
N GLU A 111 -5.70 14.38 -3.76
CA GLU A 111 -6.87 15.25 -3.66
C GLU A 111 -6.50 16.67 -3.22
N GLN A 112 -5.60 16.80 -2.23
CA GLN A 112 -5.23 18.10 -1.67
C GLN A 112 -4.20 18.89 -2.49
N TYR A 113 -3.36 18.24 -3.30
CA TYR A 113 -2.19 18.91 -3.92
C TYR A 113 -2.09 18.77 -5.45
N LEU A 114 -2.81 17.83 -6.08
CA LEU A 114 -2.67 17.58 -7.52
C LEU A 114 -3.95 17.82 -8.34
N TYR A 115 -5.14 17.67 -7.75
CA TYR A 115 -6.40 17.75 -8.50
C TYR A 115 -7.16 19.10 -8.37
N HIS A 116 -6.43 20.21 -8.25
CA HIS A 116 -6.98 21.57 -8.33
C HIS A 116 -7.03 22.12 -9.75
#